data_AF-A0A9P5MGL8-F1
#
_entry.id   AF-A0A9P5MGL8-F1
#
_cell.length_a   1.000
_cell.length_b   1.000
_cell.length_c   1.000
_cell.angle_alpha   90.00
_cell.angle_beta   90.00
_cell.angle_gamma   90.00
#
_symmetry.space_group_name_H-M   'P 1'
#
loop_
_entity.id
_entity.type
_entity.pdbx_description
1 polymer ?
#
loop_
_entity_poly.entity_id
_entity_poly.type
_entity_poly.pdbx_seq_one_letter_code
_entity_poly.pdbx_strand_id
1 'polypeptide(L)'
;MGVGVGATPGSMTDAGMLARSVDLGERCPACNEPVLLGHLARSVCTKGHRWERCSATYAIIATPAERTCVGCCRRTLRPPAVRPPMSLIPQQSSAPQGQEGNQTSNVKQMEASGSEDEEEDWVAHEILMASSFCICGNRFARMV
;
A
#
# COMPACT_ATOMS: atom_id res chain seq x y z
N MET A 1 40.35 -41.49 15.87
CA MET A 1 40.23 -40.10 16.35
C MET A 1 40.20 -39.20 15.11
N GLY A 2 39.05 -38.62 14.80
CA GLY A 2 38.85 -37.72 13.67
C GLY A 2 37.55 -36.97 13.89
N VAL A 3 37.68 -35.72 14.32
CA VAL A 3 36.59 -34.85 14.77
C VAL A 3 35.67 -34.46 13.61
N GLY A 4 34.37 -34.42 13.90
CA GLY A 4 33.32 -34.16 12.93
C GLY A 4 33.26 -32.72 12.46
N VAL A 5 32.91 -32.55 11.18
CA VAL A 5 32.40 -31.30 10.62
C VAL A 5 30.87 -31.40 10.56
N GLY A 6 30.25 -31.21 11.72
CA GLY A 6 28.82 -30.91 11.78
C GLY A 6 28.63 -29.46 11.37
N ALA A 7 28.38 -29.22 10.08
CA ALA A 7 27.84 -27.94 9.65
C ALA A 7 26.41 -27.83 10.22
N THR A 8 26.26 -27.12 11.32
CA THR A 8 24.95 -26.68 11.78
C THR A 8 24.41 -25.71 10.74
N PRO A 9 23.19 -25.92 10.18
CA PRO A 9 22.55 -24.88 9.40
C PRO A 9 22.30 -23.72 10.38
N GLY A 10 22.89 -22.58 10.08
CA GLY A 10 22.70 -21.35 10.85
C GLY A 10 21.22 -21.12 11.07
N SER A 11 20.83 -21.12 12.34
CA SER A 11 19.55 -20.58 12.80
C SER A 11 19.56 -19.09 12.48
N MET A 12 19.23 -18.76 11.23
CA MET A 12 18.87 -17.41 10.84
C MET A 12 17.51 -17.16 11.46
N THR A 13 17.47 -16.48 12.60
CA THR A 13 16.25 -15.81 13.03
C THR A 13 15.77 -14.99 11.84
N ASP A 14 14.58 -15.30 11.34
CA ASP A 14 13.99 -14.66 10.17
C ASP A 14 13.83 -13.17 10.49
N ALA A 15 14.80 -12.35 10.05
CA ALA A 15 14.91 -10.95 10.41
C ALA A 15 13.70 -10.19 9.86
N GLY A 16 12.68 -10.03 10.71
CA GLY A 16 11.38 -9.51 10.32
C GLY A 16 10.19 -10.20 11.00
N MET A 17 10.39 -11.29 11.75
CA MET A 17 9.32 -11.92 12.51
C MET A 17 8.92 -11.07 13.73
N LEU A 18 7.63 -10.80 13.88
CA LEU A 18 7.08 -10.08 15.02
C LEU A 18 6.78 -11.06 16.16
N ALA A 19 6.97 -10.62 17.40
CA ALA A 19 6.66 -11.44 18.58
C ALA A 19 5.17 -11.82 18.68
N ARG A 20 4.29 -10.99 18.11
CA ARG A 20 2.86 -11.23 18.01
C ARG A 20 2.38 -10.76 16.64
N SER A 21 1.44 -11.48 16.07
CA SER A 21 0.77 -11.07 14.84
C SER A 21 -0.28 -10.00 15.13
N VAL A 22 -0.35 -8.96 14.30
CA VAL A 22 -1.32 -7.87 14.40
C VAL A 22 -2.33 -7.99 13.26
N ASP A 23 -3.62 -7.79 13.54
CA ASP A 23 -4.63 -7.65 12.49
C ASP A 23 -4.67 -6.18 12.04
N LEU A 24 -4.37 -5.95 10.77
CA LEU A 24 -4.42 -4.63 10.12
C LEU A 24 -5.68 -4.46 9.26
N GLY A 25 -6.66 -5.36 9.38
CA GLY A 25 -7.87 -5.37 8.55
C GLY A 25 -7.64 -5.90 7.12
N GLU A 26 -6.41 -6.34 6.80
CA GLU A 26 -6.06 -6.83 5.48
C GLU A 26 -6.72 -8.16 5.12
N ARG A 27 -7.16 -8.27 3.86
CA ARG A 27 -7.77 -9.48 3.31
C ARG A 27 -6.90 -10.07 2.21
N CYS A 28 -6.90 -11.40 2.14
CA CYS A 28 -6.18 -12.14 1.11
C CYS A 28 -6.82 -11.90 -0.28
N PRO A 29 -6.08 -11.37 -1.26
CA PRO A 29 -6.64 -11.12 -2.59
C PRO A 29 -7.20 -12.36 -3.31
N ALA A 30 -6.70 -13.56 -2.98
CA ALA A 30 -7.12 -14.80 -3.65
C ALA A 30 -8.36 -15.45 -3.02
N CYS A 31 -8.54 -15.31 -1.70
CA CYS A 31 -9.56 -16.08 -0.97
C CYS A 31 -10.31 -15.31 0.10
N ASN A 32 -10.05 -14.01 0.23
CA ASN A 32 -10.67 -13.06 1.16
C ASN A 32 -10.54 -13.38 2.66
N GLU A 33 -9.68 -14.34 3.02
CA GLU A 33 -9.38 -14.65 4.43
C GLU A 33 -8.55 -13.55 5.08
N PRO A 34 -8.67 -13.32 6.41
CA PRO A 34 -7.80 -12.39 7.12
C PRO A 34 -6.32 -12.74 6.93
N VAL A 35 -5.49 -11.70 6.78
CA VAL A 35 -4.04 -11.84 6.71
C VAL A 35 -3.39 -11.02 7.80
N LEU A 36 -2.82 -11.71 8.79
CA LEU A 36 -2.19 -11.04 9.92
C LEU A 36 -0.78 -10.55 9.56
N LEU A 37 -0.38 -9.43 10.15
CA LEU A 37 0.99 -8.94 10.14
C LEU A 37 1.80 -9.70 11.19
N GLY A 38 2.43 -10.81 10.79
CA GLY A 38 3.38 -11.57 11.62
C GLY A 38 4.84 -11.49 11.15
N HIS A 39 5.07 -11.03 9.92
CA HIS A 39 6.40 -10.87 9.34
C HIS A 39 6.46 -9.63 8.46
N LEU A 40 7.52 -8.82 8.55
CA LEU A 40 7.59 -7.50 7.90
C LEU A 40 7.70 -7.53 6.38
N ALA A 41 8.24 -8.61 5.79
CA ALA A 41 8.43 -8.69 4.34
C ALA A 41 7.49 -9.70 3.64
N ARG A 42 6.79 -10.53 4.40
CA ARG A 42 6.03 -11.68 3.88
C ARG A 42 4.78 -11.88 4.71
N SER A 43 3.73 -12.37 4.08
CA SER A 43 2.52 -12.79 4.78
C SER A 43 1.96 -14.07 4.17
N VAL A 44 1.17 -14.77 4.99
CA VAL A 44 0.47 -15.98 4.57
C VAL A 44 -0.93 -15.92 5.15
N CYS A 45 -1.96 -16.12 4.33
CA CYS A 45 -3.33 -16.22 4.82
C CYS A 45 -3.60 -17.58 5.48
N THR A 46 -4.71 -17.73 6.19
CA THR A 46 -5.13 -19.01 6.81
C THR A 46 -5.23 -20.18 5.82
N LYS A 47 -5.56 -19.91 4.55
CA LYS A 47 -5.61 -20.89 3.45
C LYS A 47 -4.27 -21.15 2.75
N GLY A 48 -3.17 -20.52 3.19
CA GLY A 48 -1.82 -20.79 2.68
C GLY A 48 -1.33 -19.95 1.49
N HIS A 49 -2.12 -19.01 0.94
CA HIS A 49 -1.64 -18.07 -0.08
C HIS A 49 -0.56 -17.16 0.51
N ARG A 50 0.54 -16.99 -0.23
CA ARG A 50 1.72 -16.23 0.20
C ARG A 50 1.77 -14.91 -0.54
N TRP A 51 2.09 -13.85 0.19
CA TRP A 51 2.24 -12.52 -0.37
C TRP A 51 3.50 -11.85 0.16
N GLU A 52 4.04 -10.93 -0.62
CA GLU A 52 5.05 -9.99 -0.16
C GLU A 52 4.37 -8.76 0.45
N ARG A 53 5.08 -8.11 1.36
CA ARG A 53 4.63 -6.87 2.00
C ARG A 53 5.45 -5.69 1.49
N CYS A 54 4.76 -4.57 1.33
CA CYS A 54 5.36 -3.27 1.08
C CYS A 54 6.35 -2.93 2.20
N SER A 55 7.61 -2.67 1.89
CA SER A 55 8.60 -2.35 2.91
C SER A 55 8.40 -0.99 3.59
N ALA A 56 7.50 -0.16 3.07
CA ALA A 56 7.19 1.17 3.60
C ALA A 56 5.93 1.15 4.47
N THR A 57 4.82 0.58 3.97
CA THR A 57 3.51 0.59 4.65
C THR A 57 3.15 -0.75 5.28
N TYR A 58 3.96 -1.80 5.05
CA TYR A 58 3.68 -3.19 5.38
C TYR A 58 2.44 -3.78 4.71
N ALA A 59 1.73 -3.02 3.87
CA ALA A 59 0.57 -3.50 3.14
C ALA A 59 0.90 -4.69 2.22
N ILE A 60 -0.04 -5.62 2.05
CA ILE A 60 0.08 -6.71 1.06
C ILE A 60 0.22 -6.12 -0.34
N ILE A 61 1.22 -6.60 -1.09
CA ILE A 61 1.36 -6.24 -2.49
C ILE A 61 0.49 -7.18 -3.33
N ALA A 62 -0.67 -6.67 -3.75
CA ALA A 62 -1.62 -7.35 -4.61
C ALA A 62 -1.67 -6.79 -6.05
N THR A 63 -0.79 -5.83 -6.35
CA THR A 63 -0.77 -5.08 -7.61
C THR A 63 0.62 -5.13 -8.24
N PRO A 64 0.74 -5.17 -9.57
CA PRO A 64 2.02 -5.05 -10.26
C PRO A 64 2.62 -3.63 -10.17
N ALA A 65 1.88 -2.65 -9.63
CA ALA A 65 2.36 -1.27 -9.46
C ALA A 65 3.28 -1.12 -8.25
N GLU A 66 4.49 -1.67 -8.34
CA GLU A 66 5.49 -1.67 -7.27
C GLU A 66 6.84 -1.09 -7.73
N ARG A 67 7.73 -0.90 -6.76
CA ARG A 67 9.16 -0.63 -6.97
C ARG A 67 9.95 -1.66 -6.16
N THR A 68 11.12 -2.04 -6.65
CA THR A 68 11.98 -3.05 -6.03
C THR A 68 13.32 -2.44 -5.68
N CYS A 69 13.78 -2.69 -4.45
CA CYS A 69 15.08 -2.25 -4.00
C CYS A 69 16.17 -2.97 -4.78
N VAL A 70 17.09 -2.22 -5.39
CA VAL A 70 18.16 -2.80 -6.22
C VAL A 70 19.22 -3.59 -5.44
N GLY A 71 19.23 -3.46 -4.11
CA GLY A 71 20.21 -4.15 -3.26
C GLY A 71 19.66 -5.36 -2.50
N CYS A 72 18.47 -5.25 -1.91
CA CYS A 72 17.91 -6.31 -1.06
C CYS A 72 16.59 -6.91 -1.58
N CYS A 73 16.16 -6.51 -2.78
CA CYS A 73 14.95 -7.00 -3.45
C CYS A 73 13.63 -6.77 -2.70
N ARG A 74 13.61 -6.07 -1.56
CA ARG A 74 12.37 -5.65 -0.90
C ARG A 74 11.55 -4.78 -1.85
N ARG A 75 10.23 -4.96 -1.80
CA ARG A 75 9.30 -4.27 -2.69
C ARG A 75 8.52 -3.21 -1.92
N THR A 76 8.17 -2.12 -2.59
CA THR A 76 7.36 -1.04 -2.05
C THR A 76 6.28 -0.69 -3.07
N LEU A 77 5.07 -0.40 -2.60
CA LEU A 77 3.99 0.03 -3.47
C LEU A 77 4.34 1.36 -4.14
N ARG A 78 3.74 1.59 -5.30
CA ARG A 78 3.73 2.93 -5.89
C ARG A 78 2.56 3.73 -5.31
N PRO A 79 2.74 5.04 -5.14
CA PRO A 79 1.62 5.91 -4.80
C PRO A 79 0.54 5.71 -5.86
N PRO A 80 -0.74 5.62 -5.46
CA PRO A 80 -1.83 5.64 -6.42
C PRO A 80 -1.74 6.95 -7.22
N ALA A 81 -2.15 6.90 -8.49
CA ALA A 81 -2.28 8.10 -9.28
C ALA A 81 -3.47 8.91 -8.73
N VAL A 82 -3.24 9.69 -7.68
CA VAL A 82 -4.24 10.63 -7.16
C VAL A 82 -4.47 11.63 -8.28
N ARG A 83 -5.69 11.62 -8.84
CA ARG A 83 -6.16 12.78 -9.58
C ARG A 83 -6.26 13.88 -8.54
N PRO A 84 -5.54 15.01 -8.67
CA PRO A 84 -5.71 16.09 -7.72
C PRO A 84 -7.21 16.41 -7.65
N PRO A 85 -7.78 16.59 -6.44
CA PRO A 85 -9.16 17.02 -6.33
C PRO A 85 -9.29 18.29 -7.16
N MET A 86 -10.20 18.24 -8.13
CA MET A 86 -10.42 19.28 -9.12
C MET A 86 -11.10 20.47 -8.43
N SER A 87 -10.42 21.16 -7.52
CA SER A 87 -10.97 22.28 -6.75
C SER A 87 -9.91 23.27 -6.25
N LEU A 88 -8.79 23.42 -6.95
CA LEU A 88 -7.95 24.62 -6.90
C LEU A 88 -7.51 25.06 -8.31
N ILE A 89 -8.43 25.01 -9.27
CA ILE A 89 -8.27 25.82 -10.49
C ILE A 89 -8.67 27.23 -10.09
N PRO A 90 -7.77 28.24 -10.08
CA PRO A 90 -8.18 29.63 -9.99
C PRO A 90 -9.08 29.90 -11.19
N GLN A 91 -10.38 30.08 -10.97
CA GLN A 91 -11.30 30.50 -12.02
C GLN A 91 -10.87 31.89 -12.48
N GLN A 92 -10.10 31.95 -13.57
CA GLN A 92 -9.92 33.19 -14.31
C GLN A 92 -11.28 33.54 -14.90
N SER A 93 -11.89 34.55 -14.31
CA SER A 93 -13.15 35.14 -14.71
C SER A 93 -13.01 35.77 -16.09
N SER A 94 -13.49 35.07 -17.12
CA SER A 94 -13.83 35.67 -18.40
C SER A 94 -15.32 35.46 -18.67
N ALA A 95 -16.10 36.53 -18.48
CA ALA A 95 -17.49 36.63 -18.92
C ALA A 95 -17.61 36.47 -20.45
N PRO A 96 -18.75 36.00 -20.99
CA PRO A 96 -19.86 36.92 -21.27
C PRO A 96 -21.28 36.35 -21.03
N GLN A 97 -22.24 37.26 -21.29
CA GLN A 97 -23.69 37.33 -21.02
C GLN A 97 -24.61 36.20 -21.56
N GLY A 98 -25.78 36.02 -20.90
CA GLY A 98 -27.05 35.67 -21.57
C GLY A 98 -27.93 34.59 -20.91
N GLN A 99 -29.09 35.02 -20.34
CA GLN A 99 -30.46 34.43 -20.27
C GLN A 99 -30.69 32.90 -20.42
N GLU A 100 -31.69 32.20 -19.88
CA GLU A 100 -32.84 32.34 -18.98
C GLU A 100 -33.49 30.92 -18.88
N GLY A 101 -34.11 30.57 -17.74
CA GLY A 101 -35.06 29.43 -17.58
C GLY A 101 -34.43 28.04 -17.39
N ASN A 102 -35.10 27.02 -16.83
CA ASN A 102 -36.32 26.87 -16.06
C ASN A 102 -36.34 25.40 -15.56
N GLN A 103 -36.66 25.19 -14.29
CA GLN A 103 -37.32 24.00 -13.71
C GLN A 103 -36.70 22.57 -13.76
N THR A 104 -36.63 22.04 -12.53
CA THR A 104 -36.92 20.66 -12.08
C THR A 104 -35.94 19.54 -12.42
N SER A 105 -35.36 18.92 -11.40
CA SER A 105 -35.94 17.68 -10.83
C SER A 105 -35.10 17.12 -9.68
N ASN A 106 -35.83 16.56 -8.72
CA ASN A 106 -35.37 15.80 -7.57
C ASN A 106 -34.31 14.76 -7.94
N VAL A 107 -33.10 14.87 -7.38
CA VAL A 107 -32.28 13.70 -7.12
C VAL A 107 -32.08 13.65 -5.61
N LYS A 108 -32.74 12.64 -5.04
CA LYS A 108 -32.61 12.20 -3.65
C LYS A 108 -31.13 12.16 -3.29
N GLN A 109 -30.72 13.12 -2.48
CA GLN A 109 -29.41 13.15 -1.83
C GLN A 109 -29.39 11.95 -0.88
N MET A 110 -28.98 10.79 -1.40
CA MET A 110 -28.54 9.69 -0.57
C MET A 110 -27.26 10.16 0.08
N GLU A 111 -27.34 10.19 1.40
CA GLU A 111 -26.32 10.62 2.33
C GLU A 111 -25.04 9.87 2.00
N ALA A 112 -24.02 10.62 1.60
CA ALA A 112 -22.65 10.17 1.68
C ALA A 112 -22.38 9.98 3.18
N SER A 113 -22.58 8.76 3.65
CA SER A 113 -21.96 8.25 4.86
C SER A 113 -20.48 8.51 4.69
N GLY A 114 -19.98 9.58 5.32
CA GLY A 114 -18.57 9.90 5.41
C GLY A 114 -17.87 8.68 5.99
N SER A 115 -17.17 7.95 5.13
CA SER A 115 -16.32 6.86 5.53
C SER A 115 -15.10 7.48 6.17
N GLU A 116 -14.90 7.16 7.45
CA GLU A 116 -13.68 7.44 8.22
C GLU A 116 -12.42 6.85 7.53
N ASP A 117 -12.59 6.10 6.44
CA ASP A 117 -11.55 5.52 5.57
C ASP A 117 -10.86 6.52 4.61
N GLU A 118 -11.39 7.72 4.36
CA GLU A 118 -10.74 8.68 3.44
C GLU A 118 -9.55 9.41 4.08
N GLU A 119 -9.53 9.52 5.41
CA GLU A 119 -8.45 10.19 6.15
C GLU A 119 -7.20 9.31 6.30
N GLU A 120 -7.32 7.98 6.20
CA GLU A 120 -6.15 7.10 6.34
C GLU A 120 -5.34 6.95 5.03
N ASP A 121 -5.93 7.29 3.88
CA ASP A 121 -5.30 7.08 2.58
C ASP A 121 -4.22 8.14 2.26
N TRP A 122 -4.33 9.36 2.79
CA TRP A 122 -3.33 10.41 2.54
C TRP A 122 -1.97 10.10 3.20
N VAL A 123 -1.97 9.49 4.39
CA VAL A 123 -0.74 9.11 5.09
C VAL A 123 0.01 8.05 4.30
N ALA A 124 -0.71 7.02 3.85
CA ALA A 124 -0.14 5.99 3.00
C ALA A 124 0.40 6.60 1.70
N HIS A 125 -0.34 7.52 1.08
CA HIS A 125 0.11 8.24 -0.10
C HIS A 125 1.41 9.00 0.14
N GLU A 126 1.50 9.80 1.20
CA GLU A 126 2.69 10.57 1.53
C GLU A 126 3.89 9.68 1.84
N ILE A 127 3.70 8.61 2.61
CA ILE A 127 4.75 7.61 2.88
C ILE A 127 5.25 7.01 1.57
N LEU A 128 4.36 6.59 0.67
CA LEU A 128 4.74 6.01 -0.60
C LEU A 128 5.44 7.04 -1.51
N MET A 129 5.02 8.31 -1.49
CA MET A 129 5.66 9.38 -2.23
C MET A 129 7.09 9.63 -1.72
N ALA A 130 7.28 9.67 -0.40
CA ALA A 130 8.58 9.87 0.23
C ALA A 130 9.52 8.66 0.11
N SER A 131 8.98 7.45 -0.05
CA SER A 131 9.73 6.18 -0.09
C SER A 131 10.54 5.99 -1.38
N SER A 132 11.64 6.75 -1.52
CA SER A 132 12.58 6.67 -2.64
C SER A 132 13.77 5.74 -2.36
N PHE A 133 14.07 5.51 -1.08
CA PHE A 133 15.17 4.67 -0.61
C PHE A 133 14.64 3.55 0.29
N CYS A 134 15.23 2.37 0.15
CA CYS A 134 15.01 1.25 1.04
C CYS A 134 15.74 1.47 2.36
N ILE A 135 15.29 0.80 3.41
CA ILE A 135 15.93 0.80 4.73
C ILE A 135 17.39 0.33 4.71
N CYS A 136 17.79 -0.45 3.69
CA CYS A 136 19.19 -0.85 3.49
C CYS A 136 20.06 0.22 2.79
N GLY A 137 19.53 1.42 2.56
CA GLY A 137 20.23 2.55 1.92
C GLY A 137 20.21 2.57 0.38
N ASN A 138 19.76 1.49 -0.27
CA ASN A 138 19.68 1.41 -1.73
C ASN A 138 18.40 2.05 -2.28
N ARG A 139 18.42 2.48 -3.54
CA ARG A 139 17.24 3.06 -4.19
C ARG A 139 16.22 1.99 -4.61
N PHE A 140 14.97 2.41 -4.64
CA PHE A 140 13.91 1.66 -5.30
C PHE A 140 13.90 1.95 -6.80
N ALA A 141 13.90 0.91 -7.62
CA ALA A 141 13.77 0.99 -9.07
C ALA A 141 12.45 0.37 -9.53
N ARG A 142 11.97 0.79 -10.70
CA ARG A 142 10.80 0.17 -11.35
C ARG A 142 11.32 -0.92 -12.26
N MET A 143 10.84 -2.15 -12.07
CA MET A 143 11.11 -3.23 -13.00
C MET A 143 10.05 -3.15 -14.11
N VAL A 144 10.51 -2.90 -15.33
CA VAL A 144 9.72 -2.88 -16.57
C VAL A 144 9.70 -4.26 -17.20
#